data_AF-A0A6A2Y4M8-F1
#
_entry.id   AF-A0A6A2Y4M8-F1
#
_cell.length_a   1.000
_cell.length_b   1.000
_cell.length_c   1.000
_cell.angle_alpha   90.00
_cell.angle_beta   90.00
_cell.angle_gamma   90.00
#
_symmetry.space_group_name_H-M   'P 1'
#
loop_
_entity.id
_entity.type
_entity.pdbx_description
1 polymer ?
#
loop_
_entity_poly.entity_id
_entity_poly.type
_entity_poly.pdbx_seq_one_letter_code
_entity_poly.pdbx_strand_id
1 'polypeptide(L)'
;MAANYDYEEAPGSYDDVNRQDLGYDPNFVPDSVKSFVVHLYRHIREKNVYEIHQMYENSFQTLSDRLFKDTPWPSVDAVSHYVDNDQVFCLLYREM
;
A
#
# COMPACT_ATOMS: atom_id res chain seq x y z
N MET A 1 55.12 15.79 0.24
CA MET A 1 55.09 14.66 1.18
C MET A 1 53.80 13.90 0.94
N ALA A 2 53.94 12.60 0.69
CA ALA A 2 52.85 11.68 0.39
C ALA A 2 52.06 11.32 1.66
N ALA A 3 50.78 11.01 1.43
CA ALA A 3 49.82 10.21 2.19
C ALA A 3 50.01 10.02 3.71
N ASN A 4 48.96 10.32 4.47
CA ASN A 4 48.07 9.25 4.93
C ASN A 4 46.76 9.86 5.46
N TYR A 5 45.71 9.65 4.67
CA TYR A 5 44.32 9.75 5.08
C TYR A 5 44.11 8.61 6.07
N ASP A 6 44.09 8.97 7.35
CA ASP A 6 43.73 8.09 8.45
C ASP A 6 42.25 7.74 8.29
N TYR A 7 41.99 6.52 7.81
CA TYR A 7 40.69 6.04 7.37
C TYR A 7 40.47 4.69 8.03
N GLU A 8 40.33 4.65 9.36
CA GLU A 8 39.90 3.44 10.07
C GLU A 8 39.02 3.76 11.28
N GLU A 9 37.70 3.69 11.06
CA GLU A 9 36.65 3.17 11.97
C GLU A 9 35.29 3.57 11.35
N ALA A 10 34.30 2.73 11.08
CA ALA A 10 34.03 1.33 11.33
C ALA A 10 33.01 0.89 10.25
N PRO A 11 32.91 -0.40 9.90
CA PRO A 11 31.95 -0.90 8.91
C PRO A 11 30.53 -0.53 9.34
N GLY A 12 29.77 0.06 8.40
CA GLY A 12 28.39 0.46 8.60
C GLY A 12 27.55 -0.69 9.14
N SER A 13 27.27 -0.64 10.44
CA SER A 13 26.22 -1.44 11.05
C SER A 13 24.91 -0.79 10.60
N TYR A 14 24.30 -1.38 9.58
CA TYR A 14 22.98 -1.07 9.02
C TYR A 14 21.85 -1.46 9.98
N ASP A 15 22.05 -1.28 11.29
CA ASP A 15 21.16 -1.77 12.36
C ASP A 15 20.83 -0.64 13.35
N ASP A 16 20.46 0.53 12.83
CA ASP A 16 19.71 1.52 13.60
C ASP A 16 18.68 2.25 12.71
N VAL A 17 17.78 1.47 12.11
CA VAL A 17 16.52 2.01 11.54
C VAL A 17 15.40 1.91 12.59
N ASN A 18 15.72 2.13 13.86
CA ASN A 18 14.71 2.31 14.93
C ASN A 18 14.59 3.81 15.29
N ARG A 19 14.59 4.66 14.28
CA ARG A 19 14.24 6.08 14.44
C ARG A 19 12.81 6.30 13.99
N GLN A 20 11.90 6.19 14.95
CA GLN A 20 10.74 7.08 15.11
C GLN A 20 9.97 7.38 13.81
N ASP A 21 9.16 6.43 13.31
CA ASP A 21 8.21 6.73 12.24
C ASP A 21 6.79 6.85 12.80
N LEU A 22 6.13 7.93 12.40
CA LEU A 22 4.90 8.46 12.96
C LEU A 22 3.68 7.63 12.49
N GLY A 23 3.17 6.75 13.35
CA GLY A 23 1.76 6.38 13.40
C GLY A 23 1.10 5.76 12.16
N TYR A 24 1.85 5.44 11.10
CA TYR A 24 1.33 4.73 9.94
C TYR A 24 1.57 3.25 10.12
N ASP A 25 0.54 2.53 10.56
CA ASP A 25 0.54 1.08 10.54
C ASP A 25 0.11 0.63 9.12
N PRO A 26 1.02 0.06 8.30
CA PRO A 26 0.70 -0.35 6.93
C PRO A 26 -0.34 -1.49 6.88
N ASN A 27 -0.64 -2.10 8.03
CA ASN A 27 -1.69 -3.10 8.21
C ASN A 27 -3.03 -2.48 8.63
N PHE A 28 -3.07 -1.18 8.95
CA PHE A 28 -4.31 -0.48 9.27
C PHE A 28 -5.10 -0.22 8.00
N VAL A 29 -6.05 -1.12 7.74
CA VAL A 29 -7.03 -0.97 6.64
C VAL A 29 -8.30 -0.33 7.22
N PRO A 30 -8.66 0.90 6.83
CA PRO A 30 -9.93 1.51 7.23
C PRO A 30 -11.12 0.69 6.73
N ASP A 31 -12.22 0.68 7.48
CA ASP A 31 -13.41 -0.10 7.09
C ASP A 31 -14.00 0.35 5.74
N SER A 32 -13.84 1.62 5.38
CA SER A 32 -14.20 2.12 4.05
C SER A 32 -13.38 1.45 2.94
N VAL A 33 -12.08 1.21 3.16
CA VAL A 33 -11.22 0.48 2.21
C VAL A 33 -11.59 -0.99 2.16
N LYS A 34 -11.83 -1.63 3.31
CA LYS A 34 -12.28 -3.04 3.34
C LYS A 34 -13.54 -3.23 2.51
N SER A 35 -14.52 -2.34 2.69
CA SER A 35 -15.79 -2.40 1.94
C SER A 35 -15.57 -2.22 0.44
N PHE A 36 -14.72 -1.26 0.04
CA PHE A 36 -14.34 -1.04 -1.36
C PHE A 36 -13.64 -2.25 -1.98
N VAL A 37 -12.64 -2.80 -1.29
CA VAL A 37 -11.85 -3.96 -1.70
C VAL A 37 -12.75 -5.18 -1.92
N VAL A 38 -13.65 -5.48 -0.98
CA VAL A 38 -14.60 -6.60 -1.09
C VAL A 38 -15.60 -6.39 -2.24
N HIS A 39 -16.11 -5.17 -2.41
CA HIS A 39 -17.02 -4.84 -3.51
C HIS A 39 -16.33 -4.98 -4.87
N LEU A 40 -15.12 -4.43 -5.00
CA LEU A 40 -14.32 -4.50 -6.20
C LEU A 40 -14.00 -5.95 -6.56
N TYR A 41 -13.59 -6.76 -5.57
CA TYR A 41 -13.34 -8.18 -5.75
C TYR A 41 -14.57 -8.94 -6.26
N ARG A 42 -15.76 -8.67 -5.73
CA ARG A 42 -17.02 -9.27 -6.22
C ARG A 42 -17.24 -8.94 -7.70
N HIS A 43 -17.09 -7.68 -8.10
CA HIS A 43 -17.28 -7.27 -9.48
C HIS A 43 -16.21 -7.80 -10.45
N ILE A 44 -14.96 -7.94 -9.98
CA ILE A 44 -13.89 -8.63 -10.72
C ILE A 44 -14.30 -10.08 -11.01
N ARG A 45 -14.84 -10.80 -10.02
CA ARG A 45 -15.33 -12.19 -10.21
C ARG A 45 -16.53 -12.29 -11.14
N GLU A 46 -17.45 -11.32 -11.06
CA GLU A 46 -18.61 -11.21 -11.94
C GLU A 46 -18.22 -10.76 -13.38
N LYS A 47 -16.96 -10.37 -13.59
CA LYS A 47 -16.45 -9.78 -14.84
C LYS A 47 -17.21 -8.52 -15.26
N ASN A 48 -17.73 -7.78 -14.28
CA ASN A 48 -18.46 -6.54 -14.51
C ASN A 48 -17.49 -5.37 -14.65
N VAL A 49 -16.86 -5.29 -15.82
CA VAL A 49 -15.84 -4.26 -16.14
C VAL A 49 -16.40 -2.85 -15.99
N TYR A 50 -17.69 -2.65 -16.28
CA TYR A 50 -18.33 -1.35 -16.14
C TYR A 50 -18.33 -0.87 -14.68
N GLU A 51 -18.80 -1.70 -13.75
CA GLU A 51 -18.81 -1.35 -12.32
C GLU A 51 -17.38 -1.16 -11.78
N ILE A 52 -16.45 -2.02 -12.22
CA ILE A 52 -15.03 -1.91 -11.84
C ILE A 52 -14.49 -0.53 -12.24
N HIS A 53 -14.72 -0.09 -13.48
CA HIS A 53 -14.33 1.25 -13.92
C HIS A 53 -15.00 2.35 -13.10
N GLN A 54 -16.30 2.26 -12.84
CA GLN A 54 -17.02 3.24 -12.02
C GLN A 54 -16.47 3.32 -10.58
N MET A 55 -16.07 2.19 -10.02
CA MET A 55 -15.44 2.10 -8.70
C MET A 55 -14.09 2.81 -8.69
N TYR A 56 -13.28 2.65 -9.74
CA TYR A 56 -12.00 3.37 -9.89
C TYR A 56 -12.18 4.88 -10.07
N GLU A 57 -13.09 5.31 -10.94
CA GLU A 57 -13.22 6.73 -11.25
C GLU A 57 -13.87 7.52 -10.11
N ASN A 58 -14.84 6.92 -9.39
CA ASN A 58 -15.58 7.63 -8.35
C ASN A 58 -15.14 7.23 -6.94
N SER A 59 -15.20 5.94 -6.61
CA SER A 59 -15.03 5.48 -5.23
C SER A 59 -13.58 5.57 -4.79
N PHE A 60 -12.63 5.14 -5.62
CA PHE A 60 -11.21 5.26 -5.33
C PHE A 60 -10.78 6.72 -5.19
N GLN A 61 -11.18 7.61 -6.12
CA GLN A 61 -10.93 9.06 -6.01
C GLN A 61 -11.48 9.65 -4.70
N THR A 62 -12.72 9.30 -4.33
CA THR A 62 -13.35 9.81 -3.11
C THR A 62 -12.66 9.28 -1.84
N LEU A 63 -12.26 8.00 -1.82
CA LEU A 63 -11.55 7.41 -0.68
C LEU A 63 -10.14 7.99 -0.55
N SER A 64 -9.43 8.13 -1.67
CA SER A 64 -8.12 8.78 -1.73
C SER A 64 -8.19 10.19 -1.14
N ASP A 65 -9.13 11.01 -1.59
CA ASP A 65 -9.28 12.40 -1.15
C ASP A 65 -9.78 12.54 0.30
N ARG A 66 -10.51 11.55 0.83
CA ARG A 66 -11.06 11.63 2.20
C ARG A 66 -10.16 11.00 3.27
N LEU A 67 -9.56 9.85 2.97
CA LEU A 67 -8.86 9.01 3.95
C LEU A 67 -7.35 8.98 3.73
N PHE A 68 -6.89 9.21 2.50
CA PHE A 68 -5.50 9.03 2.10
C PHE A 68 -4.85 10.33 1.57
N LYS A 69 -5.30 11.50 2.06
CA LYS A 69 -4.68 12.80 1.74
C LYS A 69 -3.27 12.94 2.32
N ASP A 70 -3.12 12.59 3.59
CA ASP A 70 -1.86 12.70 4.35
C ASP A 70 -1.32 11.31 4.71
N THR A 71 -1.93 10.25 4.18
CA THR A 71 -1.68 8.87 4.57
C THR A 71 -1.65 7.99 3.32
N PRO A 72 -0.65 7.13 3.12
CA PRO A 72 -0.61 6.27 1.95
C PRO A 72 -1.68 5.18 1.98
N TRP A 73 -2.08 4.70 0.80
CA TRP A 73 -2.98 3.54 0.69
C TRP A 73 -2.36 2.30 1.35
N PRO A 74 -3.17 1.46 2.02
CA PRO A 74 -2.70 0.25 2.65
C PRO A 74 -2.05 -0.70 1.64
N SER A 75 -1.06 -1.45 2.10
CA SER A 75 -0.35 -2.39 1.25
C SER A 75 -1.28 -3.48 0.72
N VAL A 76 -1.01 -3.93 -0.51
CA VAL A 76 -1.71 -5.07 -1.13
C VAL A 76 -1.73 -6.31 -0.23
N ASP A 77 -0.65 -6.52 0.53
CA ASP A 77 -0.52 -7.63 1.47
C ASP A 77 -1.60 -7.57 2.56
N ALA A 78 -1.79 -6.39 3.17
CA ALA A 78 -2.81 -6.14 4.17
C ALA A 78 -4.23 -6.31 3.62
N VAL A 79 -4.49 -5.91 2.36
CA VAL A 79 -5.82 -6.06 1.75
C VAL A 79 -6.05 -7.47 1.16
N SER A 80 -4.99 -8.20 0.81
CA SER A 80 -5.06 -9.52 0.16
C SER A 80 -5.81 -10.55 1.00
N HIS A 81 -5.66 -10.47 2.32
CA HIS A 81 -6.35 -11.34 3.28
C HIS A 81 -7.88 -11.24 3.22
N TYR A 82 -8.43 -10.12 2.71
CA TYR A 82 -9.88 -9.93 2.59
C TYR A 82 -10.47 -10.42 1.26
N VAL A 83 -9.62 -10.75 0.28
CA VAL A 83 -10.01 -11.09 -1.10
C VAL A 83 -9.52 -12.47 -1.52
N ASP A 84 -9.42 -13.40 -0.55
CA ASP A 84 -8.97 -14.78 -0.79
C ASP A 84 -7.54 -14.87 -1.39
N ASN A 85 -6.71 -13.86 -1.15
CA ASN A 85 -5.37 -13.75 -1.74
C ASN A 85 -5.36 -13.83 -3.28
N ASP A 86 -6.43 -13.35 -3.93
CA ASP A 86 -6.57 -13.38 -5.38
C ASP A 86 -5.49 -12.54 -6.08
N GLN A 87 -4.68 -13.19 -6.92
CA GLN A 87 -3.55 -12.54 -7.60
C GLN A 87 -3.99 -11.54 -8.66
N VAL A 88 -5.15 -11.73 -9.31
CA VAL A 88 -5.68 -10.79 -10.31
C VAL A 88 -6.11 -9.50 -9.62
N PHE A 89 -6.81 -9.61 -8.49
CA PHE A 89 -7.12 -8.47 -7.64
C PHE A 89 -5.84 -7.76 -7.18
N CYS A 90 -4.87 -8.51 -6.65
CA CYS A 90 -3.63 -7.94 -6.14
C CYS A 90 -2.85 -7.18 -7.22
N LEU A 91 -2.85 -7.70 -8.45
CA LEU A 91 -2.21 -7.04 -9.58
C LEU A 91 -2.95 -5.74 -9.94
N LEU A 92 -4.28 -5.78 -10.06
CA LEU A 92 -5.09 -4.60 -10.34
C LEU A 92 -4.93 -3.52 -9.25
N TYR A 93 -4.88 -3.93 -7.98
CA TYR A 93 -4.68 -3.05 -6.84
C TYR A 93 -3.31 -2.36 -6.83
N ARG A 94 -2.27 -3.03 -7.34
CA ARG A 94 -0.92 -2.45 -7.44
C ARG A 94 -0.77 -1.42 -8.56
N GLU A 95 -1.58 -1.52 -9.60
CA GLU A 95 -1.54 -0.64 -10.78
C GLU A 95 -2.47 0.59 -10.64
N MET A 96 -3.18 0.72 -9.51
CA MET A 96 -4.01 1.89 -9.18
C MET A 96 -3.17 3.12 -8.86
#